data_AF-A0A6N0LH62-F1
#
_entry.id   AF-A0A6N0LH62-F1
#
_cell.length_a   1.000
_cell.length_b   1.000
_cell.length_c   1.000
_cell.angle_alpha   90.00
_cell.angle_beta   90.00
_cell.angle_gamma   90.00
#
_symmetry.space_group_name_H-M   'P 1'
#
loop_
_entity.id
_entity.type
_entity.pdbx_description
1 polymer ?
#
loop_
_entity_poly.entity_id
_entity_poly.type
_entity_poly.pdbx_seq_one_letter_code
_entity_poly.pdbx_strand_id
1 'polypeptide(L)'
;MNNLQFLLLKIGEEAKEIGLVADKTIQFGLDSNNNGQLPLTNKDHLFKEINDLLAVVEMLNEECGLGFTPDLQAIAEKKKKVQHYRSIAQELGNMSID
;
A
#
# COMPACT_ATOMS: atom_id res chain seq x y z
N MET A 1 -7.12 -26.42 0.06
CA MET A 1 -6.53 -25.21 -0.53
C MET A 1 -5.32 -25.65 -1.33
N ASN A 2 -5.23 -25.27 -2.61
CA ASN A 2 -4.01 -25.47 -3.41
C ASN A 2 -3.06 -24.27 -3.26
N ASN A 3 -1.85 -24.36 -3.81
CA ASN A 3 -0.84 -23.31 -3.65
C ASN A 3 -1.31 -21.95 -4.15
N LEU A 4 -1.93 -21.90 -5.34
CA LEU A 4 -2.50 -20.68 -5.89
C LEU A 4 -3.52 -20.05 -4.94
N GLN A 5 -4.47 -20.83 -4.41
CA GLN A 5 -5.46 -20.34 -3.46
C GLN A 5 -4.82 -19.82 -2.16
N PHE A 6 -3.75 -20.45 -1.69
CA PHE A 6 -2.99 -20.00 -0.52
C PHE A 6 -2.30 -18.66 -0.78
N LEU A 7 -1.59 -18.52 -1.89
CA LEU A 7 -0.91 -17.27 -2.24
C LEU A 7 -1.90 -16.12 -2.54
N LEU A 8 -3.06 -16.44 -3.14
CA LEU A 8 -4.16 -15.48 -3.31
C LEU A 8 -4.81 -15.07 -1.99
N LEU A 9 -4.83 -15.94 -0.98
CA LEU A 9 -5.24 -15.57 0.37
C LEU A 9 -4.21 -14.59 0.96
N LYS A 10 -2.91 -14.89 0.82
CA LYS A 10 -1.82 -14.08 1.36
C LYS A 10 -1.75 -12.69 0.76
N ILE A 11 -1.82 -12.55 -0.57
CA ILE A 11 -1.83 -11.22 -1.21
C ILE A 11 -3.00 -10.36 -0.72
N GLY A 12 -4.14 -10.98 -0.42
CA GLY A 12 -5.29 -10.30 0.16
C GLY A 12 -5.15 -9.95 1.64
N GLU A 13 -4.32 -10.66 2.41
CA GLU A 13 -3.94 -10.30 3.78
C GLU A 13 -3.00 -9.09 3.76
N GLU A 14 -1.91 -9.13 3.00
CA GLU A 14 -0.93 -8.02 2.93
C GLU A 14 -1.57 -6.71 2.46
N ALA A 15 -2.48 -6.79 1.48
CA ALA A 15 -3.22 -5.61 1.01
C ALA A 15 -4.10 -4.98 2.11
N LYS A 16 -4.67 -5.79 3.02
CA LYS A 16 -5.44 -5.28 4.17
C LYS A 16 -4.53 -4.67 5.22
N GLU A 17 -3.37 -5.27 5.46
CA GLU A 17 -2.39 -4.74 6.42
C GLU A 17 -1.87 -3.37 6.00
N ILE A 18 -1.56 -3.19 4.70
CA ILE A 18 -1.25 -1.85 4.14
C ILE A 18 -2.38 -0.86 4.40
N GLY A 19 -3.64 -1.26 4.17
CA GLY A 19 -4.81 -0.43 4.46
C GLY A 19 -4.90 0.00 5.92
N LEU A 20 -4.73 -0.95 6.85
CA LEU A 20 -4.74 -0.68 8.29
C LEU A 20 -3.62 0.27 8.72
N VAL A 21 -2.41 0.12 8.16
CA VAL A 21 -1.29 1.03 8.45
C VAL A 21 -1.53 2.41 7.86
N ALA A 22 -2.11 2.50 6.67
CA ALA A 22 -2.49 3.78 6.06
C ALA A 22 -3.53 4.52 6.92
N ASP A 23 -4.55 3.83 7.41
CA ASP A 23 -5.57 4.41 8.30
C ASP A 23 -4.96 4.94 9.61
N LYS A 24 -4.07 4.16 10.24
CA LYS A 24 -3.30 4.61 11.42
C LYS A 24 -2.41 5.80 11.11
N THR A 25 -1.82 5.83 9.92
CA THR A 25 -0.96 6.92 9.47
C THR A 25 -1.75 8.22 9.32
N ILE A 26 -2.97 8.15 8.77
CA ILE A 26 -3.86 9.31 8.69
C ILE A 26 -4.20 9.84 10.09
N GLN A 27 -4.45 8.95 11.06
CA GLN A 27 -4.85 9.35 12.40
C GLN A 27 -3.70 9.87 13.27
N PHE A 28 -2.52 9.27 13.16
CA PHE A 28 -1.42 9.50 14.12
C PHE A 28 -0.17 10.13 13.49
N GLY A 29 -0.10 10.23 12.17
CA GLY A 29 1.06 10.75 11.44
C GLY A 29 2.05 9.65 11.03
N LEU A 30 2.86 9.96 10.02
CA LEU A 30 3.78 9.03 9.36
C LEU A 30 4.91 8.54 10.28
N ASP A 31 5.49 9.45 11.08
CA ASP A 31 6.60 9.13 11.99
C ASP A 31 6.13 8.74 13.40
N SER A 32 4.83 8.56 13.62
CA SER A 32 4.31 8.15 14.91
C SER A 32 4.63 6.69 15.21
N ASN A 33 5.12 6.45 16.42
CA ASN A 33 5.27 5.14 17.05
C ASN A 33 4.36 5.04 18.30
N ASN A 34 3.23 5.74 18.27
CA ASN A 34 2.28 5.84 19.38
C ASN A 34 2.94 6.31 20.69
N ASN A 35 3.67 7.44 20.62
CA ASN A 35 4.41 8.03 21.74
C ASN A 35 5.37 7.05 22.43
N GLY A 36 6.08 6.24 21.66
CA GLY A 36 7.05 5.25 22.15
C GLY A 36 6.44 3.93 22.64
N GLN A 37 5.12 3.72 22.50
CA GLN A 37 4.49 2.45 22.86
C GLN A 37 4.76 1.34 21.84
N LEU A 38 5.10 1.72 20.60
CA LEU A 38 5.48 0.78 19.55
C LEU A 38 6.98 0.92 19.23
N PRO A 39 7.64 -0.20 18.88
CA PRO A 39 9.06 -0.20 18.54
C PRO A 39 9.35 0.44 17.17
N LEU A 40 8.36 0.49 16.29
CA LEU A 40 8.47 0.96 14.91
C LEU A 40 7.51 2.12 14.66
N THR A 41 7.86 2.97 13.70
CA THR A 41 6.98 4.03 13.23
C THR A 41 5.95 3.49 12.23
N ASN A 42 4.85 4.23 12.01
CA ASN A 42 3.89 3.89 10.95
C ASN A 42 4.56 3.78 9.57
N LYS A 43 5.58 4.62 9.29
CA LYS A 43 6.41 4.53 8.08
C LYS A 43 7.13 3.19 7.95
N ASP A 44 7.77 2.73 9.03
CA ASP A 44 8.50 1.46 9.03
C ASP A 44 7.55 0.28 8.81
N HIS A 45 6.37 0.32 9.44
CA HIS A 45 5.30 -0.66 9.19
C HIS A 45 4.84 -0.63 7.73
N LEU A 46 4.65 0.56 7.15
CA LEU A 46 4.20 0.67 5.76
C LEU A 46 5.24 0.08 4.79
N PHE A 47 6.53 0.29 5.05
CA PHE A 47 7.60 -0.34 4.26
C PHE A 47 7.60 -1.86 4.38
N LYS A 48 7.40 -2.39 5.60
CA LYS A 48 7.27 -3.83 5.81
C LYS A 48 6.12 -4.41 4.98
N GLU A 49 4.90 -3.88 5.13
CA GLU A 49 3.74 -4.50 4.45
C GLU A 49 3.78 -4.33 2.92
N ILE A 50 4.40 -3.27 2.41
CA ILE A 50 4.66 -3.14 0.97
C ILE A 50 5.64 -4.22 0.49
N ASN A 51 6.72 -4.48 1.23
CA ASN A 51 7.67 -5.54 0.87
C ASN A 51 7.04 -6.93 0.96
N ASP A 52 6.22 -7.19 1.99
CA ASP A 52 5.52 -8.47 2.16
C ASP A 52 4.54 -8.69 0.98
N LEU A 53 3.79 -7.66 0.56
CA LEU A 53 2.95 -7.72 -0.64
C LEU A 53 3.76 -8.05 -1.90
N LEU A 54 4.91 -7.39 -2.10
CA LEU A 54 5.78 -7.60 -3.26
C LEU A 54 6.37 -9.01 -3.28
N ALA A 55 6.75 -9.55 -2.12
CA ALA A 55 7.24 -10.92 -1.99
C ALA A 55 6.16 -11.93 -2.41
N VAL A 56 4.90 -11.73 -2.02
CA VAL A 56 3.81 -12.62 -2.44
C VAL A 56 3.55 -12.52 -3.95
N VAL A 57 3.68 -11.33 -4.54
CA VAL A 57 3.60 -11.16 -6.01
C VAL A 57 4.72 -11.91 -6.73
N GLU A 58 5.94 -11.88 -6.21
CA GLU A 58 7.08 -12.64 -6.74
C GLU A 58 6.81 -14.15 -6.68
N MET A 59 6.36 -14.66 -5.53
CA MET A 59 5.97 -16.07 -5.39
C MET A 59 4.84 -16.48 -6.33
N LEU A 60 3.82 -15.62 -6.53
CA LEU A 60 2.74 -15.88 -7.50
C LEU A 60 3.26 -15.95 -8.94
N ASN A 61 4.25 -15.13 -9.28
CA ASN A 61 4.90 -15.19 -10.59
C ASN A 61 5.70 -16.49 -10.76
N GLU A 62 6.53 -16.83 -9.78
CA GLU A 62 7.45 -17.98 -9.83
C GLU A 62 6.73 -19.34 -9.75
N GLU A 63 5.76 -19.46 -8.82
CA GLU A 63 5.17 -20.75 -8.47
C GLU A 63 3.83 -21.01 -9.18
N CYS A 64 3.14 -19.95 -9.61
CA CYS A 64 1.78 -20.05 -10.17
C CYS A 64 1.67 -19.48 -11.59
N GLY A 65 2.74 -18.90 -12.15
CA GLY A 65 2.76 -18.37 -13.51
C GLY A 65 1.84 -17.16 -13.70
N LEU A 66 1.64 -16.35 -12.65
CA LEU A 66 0.81 -15.14 -12.72
C LEU A 66 1.29 -14.17 -13.82
N GLY A 67 2.61 -14.06 -14.01
CA GLY A 67 3.22 -13.24 -15.07
C GLY A 67 2.99 -11.74 -14.89
N PHE A 68 2.71 -11.28 -13.67
CA PHE A 68 2.52 -9.87 -13.38
C PHE A 68 3.85 -9.12 -13.55
N THR A 69 3.80 -8.05 -14.32
CA THR A 69 4.85 -7.04 -14.39
C THR A 69 4.23 -5.66 -14.30
N PRO A 70 4.88 -4.69 -13.63
CA PRO A 70 4.33 -3.34 -13.53
C PRO A 70 4.12 -2.69 -14.90
N ASP A 71 2.88 -2.30 -15.22
CA ASP A 71 2.58 -1.46 -16.37
C ASP A 71 2.88 0.00 -16.02
N LEU A 72 4.01 0.50 -16.52
CA LEU A 72 4.48 1.85 -16.25
C LEU A 72 3.55 2.94 -16.83
N GLN A 73 2.85 2.66 -17.94
CA GLN A 73 1.89 3.60 -18.51
C GLN A 73 0.65 3.68 -17.62
N ALA A 74 0.07 2.54 -17.24
CA ALA A 74 -1.08 2.51 -16.34
C ALA A 74 -0.77 3.18 -14.98
N ILE A 75 0.45 2.99 -14.46
CA ILE A 75 0.93 3.68 -13.25
C ILE A 75 0.99 5.21 -13.49
N ALA A 76 1.52 5.66 -14.61
CA ALA A 76 1.60 7.08 -14.93
C ALA A 76 0.20 7.73 -15.06
N GLU A 77 -0.74 7.04 -15.70
CA GLU A 77 -2.14 7.48 -15.82
C GLU A 77 -2.83 7.54 -14.45
N LYS A 78 -2.62 6.53 -13.59
CA LYS A 78 -3.13 6.56 -12.22
C LYS A 78 -2.57 7.74 -11.42
N LYS A 79 -1.27 8.05 -11.56
CA LYS A 79 -0.64 9.22 -10.92
C LYS A 79 -1.28 10.53 -11.38
N LYS A 80 -1.49 10.71 -12.69
CA LYS A 80 -2.21 11.89 -13.24
C LYS A 80 -3.61 12.02 -12.64
N LYS A 81 -4.35 10.91 -12.55
CA LYS A 81 -5.69 10.89 -11.96
C LYS A 81 -5.68 11.28 -10.48
N VAL A 82 -4.72 10.78 -9.71
CA VAL A 82 -4.55 11.15 -8.28
C VAL A 82 -4.23 12.65 -8.16
N GLN A 83 -3.34 13.19 -8.98
CA GLN A 83 -2.99 14.61 -8.99
C GLN A 83 -4.20 15.49 -9.34
N HIS A 84 -5.00 15.08 -10.32
CA HIS A 84 -6.22 15.80 -10.71
C HIS A 84 -7.21 15.93 -9.55
N TYR A 85 -7.53 14.83 -8.85
CA TYR A 85 -8.43 14.89 -7.70
C TYR A 85 -7.82 15.59 -6.49
N ARG A 86 -6.49 15.55 -6.33
CA ARG A 86 -5.79 16.35 -5.32
C ARG A 86 -6.01 17.86 -5.57
N SER A 87 -5.85 18.33 -6.80
CA SER A 87 -6.11 19.73 -7.18
C SER A 87 -7.54 20.13 -6.85
N ILE A 88 -8.52 19.31 -7.24
CA ILE A 88 -9.93 19.55 -6.95
C ILE A 88 -10.17 19.63 -5.43
N ALA A 89 -9.62 18.70 -4.65
CA ALA A 89 -9.80 18.70 -3.20
C ALA A 89 -9.20 19.95 -2.52
N GLN A 90 -8.09 20.46 -3.06
CA GLN A 90 -7.47 21.71 -2.61
C GLN A 90 -8.33 22.92 -2.95
N GLU A 91 -8.84 23.01 -4.19
CA GLU A 91 -9.73 24.08 -4.63
C GLU A 91 -11.03 24.13 -3.81
N LEU A 92 -11.53 22.98 -3.37
CA LEU A 92 -12.70 22.86 -2.49
C LEU A 92 -12.41 23.15 -1.01
N GLY A 93 -11.14 23.34 -0.63
CA GLY A 93 -10.72 23.56 0.77
C GLY A 93 -10.74 22.31 1.65
N ASN A 94 -10.86 21.12 1.06
CA ASN A 94 -10.90 19.84 1.77
C ASN A 94 -9.50 19.24 2.01
N MET A 95 -8.44 19.90 1.51
CA MET A 95 -7.07 19.43 1.62
C MET A 95 -6.11 20.63 1.67
N SER A 96 -5.27 20.69 2.70
CA SER A 96 -4.11 21.58 2.78
C SER A 96 -2.87 20.94 2.14
N ILE A 97 -1.91 21.77 1.74
CA ILE A 97 -0.53 21.31 1.50
C ILE A 97 0.22 21.60 2.80
N ASP A 98 0.62 20.52 3.48
CA ASP A 98 1.54 20.61 4.63
C ASP A 98 2.98 20.88 4.14
#